data_AF-A0A2U3NQN0-F1
#
_entry.id   AF-A0A2U3NQN0-F1
#
_cell.length_a   1.000
_cell.length_b   1.000
_cell.length_c   1.000
_cell.angle_alpha   90.00
_cell.angle_beta   90.00
_cell.angle_gamma   90.00
#
_symmetry.space_group_name_H-M   'P 1'
#
loop_
_entity.id
_entity.type
_entity.pdbx_description
1 polymer ?
#
loop_
_entity_poly.entity_id
_entity_poly.type
_entity_poly.pdbx_seq_one_letter_code
_entity_poly.pdbx_strand_id
1 'polypeptide(L)'
;MSAAPPALPRFLTRCANDEFIPPPLNDVERRAARIAAEAGDSAVDRLNVRAEAYVESRRGIAAGLLAVNKANNEDFFLVPDEAAFDSAAADDALGGDELIIDVQTHYIAEREACESSRELIRQMYPMYGPDWWGGLGENQLLDFAEYLRCVFTESETAVAVLSSPPGLSEERMLFNEEMAATRLLLERFGAEGRLLNHAVIHAGVDGEIGQMAEVEERIGPVGWKVYTMGATSFNDFGKIHGWFLDDEIGTAFLEQVMRTNVRVVCAHKGLSGQVAAGSPRDFGIAANRYPDIKFVAYHSGFEPGDGRPSEDTREGPYEEATAHIGVNRLIESIRVNDVAPGSNIYAELGTTWYCLIKRPLEAAHVLGKLLNAVGPDNVLWGTDGIWYGPTQGAVDTFRAFQIPEWMQETYGYPELTPELKQKILGMNATAVYGIDPVIARRHQDTGDLAWIKGALEEFHRSGTPTM
;
A
#
# COMPACT_ATOMS: atom_id res chain seq x y z
N MET A 1 -26.16 30.44 -1.64
CA MET A 1 -25.98 29.26 -0.76
C MET A 1 -25.35 28.19 -1.64
N SER A 2 -24.07 27.88 -1.44
CA SER A 2 -23.43 26.79 -2.19
C SER A 2 -24.08 25.48 -1.72
N ALA A 3 -24.54 24.64 -2.65
CA ALA A 3 -24.98 23.29 -2.31
C ALA A 3 -23.82 22.53 -1.66
N ALA A 4 -24.12 21.67 -0.68
CA ALA A 4 -23.13 20.75 -0.15
C ALA A 4 -22.66 19.83 -1.29
N PRO A 5 -21.35 19.62 -1.44
CA PRO A 5 -20.81 18.81 -2.52
C PRO A 5 -21.13 17.31 -2.33
N PRO A 6 -21.12 16.53 -3.41
CA PRO A 6 -21.56 15.13 -3.37
C PRO A 6 -20.58 14.24 -2.61
N ALA A 7 -21.12 13.28 -1.85
CA ALA A 7 -20.32 12.23 -1.22
C ALA A 7 -19.78 11.27 -2.31
N LEU A 8 -18.50 10.92 -2.24
CA LEU A 8 -17.86 10.03 -3.21
C LEU A 8 -17.08 8.91 -2.52
N PRO A 9 -16.99 7.72 -3.14
CA PRO A 9 -16.01 6.71 -2.74
C PRO A 9 -14.59 7.29 -2.74
N ARG A 10 -13.80 6.97 -1.71
CA ARG A 10 -12.50 7.61 -1.46
C ARG A 10 -11.54 7.53 -2.64
N PHE A 11 -11.51 6.41 -3.36
CA PHE A 11 -10.61 6.23 -4.51
C PHE A 11 -10.89 7.21 -5.68
N LEU A 12 -12.08 7.81 -5.75
CA LEU A 12 -12.44 8.88 -6.69
C LEU A 12 -12.12 10.28 -6.17
N THR A 13 -11.65 10.39 -4.94
CA THR A 13 -11.19 11.64 -4.33
C THR A 13 -9.66 11.73 -4.39
N ARG A 14 -9.13 12.92 -4.09
CA ARG A 14 -7.68 13.17 -4.02
C ARG A 14 -7.24 12.94 -2.57
N CYS A 15 -6.53 11.84 -2.33
CA CYS A 15 -5.92 11.51 -1.04
C CYS A 15 -4.41 11.29 -1.20
N ALA A 16 -3.64 11.59 -0.16
CA ALA A 16 -2.17 11.48 -0.11
C ALA A 16 -1.75 10.60 1.07
N ASN A 17 -0.59 9.95 0.97
CA ASN A 17 0.01 9.16 2.06
C ASN A 17 1.09 9.91 2.86
N ASP A 18 1.32 11.21 2.60
CA ASP A 18 2.43 12.07 3.07
C ASP A 18 3.68 12.11 2.17
N GLU A 19 3.87 11.09 1.33
CA GLU A 19 5.08 10.94 0.49
C GLU A 19 4.96 11.65 -0.87
N PHE A 20 3.74 11.90 -1.34
CA PHE A 20 3.49 12.58 -2.60
C PHE A 20 2.31 13.57 -2.53
N ILE A 21 2.28 14.49 -3.49
CA ILE A 21 1.15 15.38 -3.71
C ILE A 21 0.25 14.74 -4.78
N PRO A 22 -1.04 14.44 -4.49
CA PRO A 22 -1.91 13.80 -5.46
C PRO A 22 -2.13 14.71 -6.66
N PRO A 23 -1.95 14.20 -7.89
CA PRO A 23 -2.19 14.98 -9.10
C PRO A 23 -3.65 15.49 -9.15
N PRO A 24 -3.92 16.64 -9.79
CA PRO A 24 -5.28 17.03 -10.15
C PRO A 24 -5.95 15.93 -10.97
N LEU A 25 -7.27 15.77 -10.78
CA LEU A 25 -8.02 14.80 -11.59
C LEU A 25 -7.94 15.17 -13.08
N ASN A 26 -7.81 14.19 -13.97
CA ASN A 26 -7.94 14.40 -15.41
C ASN A 26 -9.42 14.45 -15.85
N ASP A 27 -9.69 14.63 -17.15
CA ASP A 27 -11.08 14.75 -17.64
C ASP A 27 -11.91 13.47 -17.48
N VAL A 28 -11.28 12.31 -17.66
CA VAL A 28 -11.92 10.99 -17.50
C VAL A 28 -12.23 10.74 -16.03
N GLU A 29 -11.28 11.02 -15.14
CA GLU A 29 -11.45 10.90 -13.69
C GLU A 29 -12.52 11.87 -13.17
N ARG A 30 -12.53 13.14 -13.64
CA ARG A 30 -13.60 14.09 -13.33
C ARG A 30 -14.96 13.61 -13.82
N ARG A 31 -15.00 12.96 -14.99
CA ARG A 31 -16.23 12.37 -15.53
C ARG A 31 -16.71 11.20 -14.66
N ALA A 32 -15.81 10.29 -14.26
CA ALA A 32 -16.12 9.20 -13.35
C ALA A 32 -16.69 9.72 -12.01
N ALA A 33 -16.02 10.70 -11.40
CA ALA A 33 -16.48 11.33 -10.16
C ALA A 33 -17.88 11.95 -10.29
N ARG A 34 -18.20 12.64 -11.40
CA ARG A 34 -19.56 13.17 -11.62
C ARG A 34 -20.61 12.07 -11.76
N ILE A 35 -20.32 11.02 -12.53
CA ILE A 35 -21.24 9.90 -12.72
C ILE A 35 -21.49 9.18 -11.38
N ALA A 36 -20.43 8.97 -10.59
CA ALA A 36 -20.53 8.35 -9.27
C ALA A 36 -21.35 9.20 -8.29
N ALA A 37 -21.17 10.53 -8.30
CA ALA A 37 -21.97 11.45 -7.49
C ALA A 37 -23.45 11.36 -7.83
N GLU A 38 -23.81 11.45 -9.11
CA GLU A 38 -25.21 11.36 -9.57
C GLU A 38 -25.84 10.00 -9.21
N ALA A 39 -25.09 8.90 -9.38
CA ALA A 39 -25.54 7.57 -9.00
C ALA A 39 -25.70 7.43 -7.47
N GLY A 40 -24.78 8.00 -6.70
CA GLY A 40 -24.81 8.03 -5.24
C GLY A 40 -26.04 8.77 -4.70
N ASP A 41 -26.31 9.98 -5.21
CA ASP A 41 -27.48 10.77 -4.83
C ASP A 41 -28.78 9.97 -5.09
N SER A 42 -28.89 9.38 -6.29
CA SER A 42 -30.05 8.56 -6.63
C SER A 42 -30.19 7.32 -5.74
N ALA A 43 -29.08 6.68 -5.34
CA ALA A 43 -29.10 5.50 -4.50
C ALA A 43 -29.45 5.84 -3.04
N VAL A 44 -28.88 6.92 -2.51
CA VAL A 44 -29.15 7.44 -1.17
C VAL A 44 -30.63 7.74 -1.00
N ASP A 45 -31.24 8.44 -1.97
CA ASP A 45 -32.67 8.74 -1.98
C ASP A 45 -33.52 7.47 -2.05
N ARG A 46 -33.15 6.53 -2.92
CA ARG A 46 -33.89 5.28 -3.12
C ARG A 46 -33.84 4.36 -1.91
N LEU A 47 -32.69 4.28 -1.25
CA LEU A 47 -32.42 3.36 -0.14
C LEU A 47 -32.73 3.98 1.23
N ASN A 48 -32.95 5.29 1.28
CA ASN A 48 -33.17 6.05 2.52
C ASN A 48 -32.05 5.82 3.56
N VAL A 49 -30.81 5.98 3.10
CA VAL A 49 -29.58 5.84 3.91
C VAL A 49 -28.83 7.18 3.99
N ARG A 50 -27.82 7.27 4.85
CA ARG A 50 -26.92 8.43 4.86
C ARG A 50 -25.91 8.34 3.72
N ALA A 51 -25.56 9.47 3.12
CA ALA A 51 -24.60 9.53 2.01
C ALA A 51 -23.23 8.97 2.39
N GLU A 52 -22.71 9.31 3.57
CA GLU A 52 -21.40 8.83 4.04
C GLU A 52 -21.41 7.30 4.22
N ALA A 53 -22.47 6.77 4.85
CA ALA A 53 -22.63 5.33 5.05
C ALA A 53 -22.79 4.57 3.72
N TYR A 54 -23.38 5.21 2.71
CA TYR A 54 -23.51 4.61 1.39
C TYR A 54 -22.16 4.54 0.67
N VAL A 55 -21.41 5.65 0.59
CA VAL A 55 -20.15 5.71 -0.17
C VAL A 55 -19.02 4.88 0.43
N GLU A 56 -19.07 4.65 1.74
CA GLU A 56 -18.14 3.74 2.44
C GLU A 56 -18.57 2.26 2.38
N SER A 57 -19.79 1.97 1.92
CA SER A 57 -20.26 0.59 1.74
C SER A 57 -19.85 -0.01 0.39
N ARG A 58 -19.90 -1.34 0.28
CA ARG A 58 -19.73 -2.07 -0.98
C ARG A 58 -20.66 -1.60 -2.10
N ARG A 59 -21.87 -1.13 -1.79
CA ARG A 59 -22.77 -0.52 -2.80
C ARG A 59 -22.23 0.79 -3.36
N GLY A 60 -21.67 1.64 -2.49
CA GLY A 60 -21.00 2.87 -2.89
C GLY A 60 -19.75 2.61 -3.72
N ILE A 61 -18.95 1.62 -3.32
CA ILE A 61 -17.79 1.15 -4.09
C ILE A 61 -18.24 0.66 -5.47
N ALA A 62 -19.24 -0.23 -5.55
CA ALA A 62 -19.80 -0.74 -6.79
C ALA A 62 -20.28 0.40 -7.72
N ALA A 63 -21.04 1.37 -7.19
CA ALA A 63 -21.46 2.54 -7.96
C ALA A 63 -20.27 3.37 -8.49
N GLY A 64 -19.21 3.51 -7.69
CA GLY A 64 -17.97 4.16 -8.11
C GLY A 64 -17.24 3.40 -9.22
N LEU A 65 -17.16 2.07 -9.13
CA LEU A 65 -16.51 1.23 -10.14
C LEU A 65 -17.29 1.22 -11.47
N LEU A 66 -18.62 1.12 -11.42
CA LEU A 66 -19.49 1.27 -12.59
C LEU A 66 -19.30 2.64 -13.25
N ALA A 67 -19.16 3.70 -12.46
CA ALA A 67 -18.87 5.04 -12.97
C ALA A 67 -17.50 5.11 -13.65
N VAL A 68 -16.48 4.41 -13.13
CA VAL A 68 -15.15 4.29 -13.75
C VAL A 68 -15.22 3.53 -15.07
N ASN A 69 -15.91 2.38 -15.14
CA ASN A 69 -16.11 1.65 -16.40
C ASN A 69 -16.79 2.55 -17.45
N LYS A 70 -17.91 3.18 -17.08
CA LYS A 70 -18.65 4.10 -17.95
C LYS A 70 -17.79 5.30 -18.39
N ALA A 71 -16.92 5.81 -17.51
CA ALA A 71 -16.00 6.89 -17.80
C ALA A 71 -14.97 6.53 -18.87
N ASN A 72 -14.51 5.27 -18.85
CA ASN A 72 -13.50 4.74 -19.78
C ASN A 72 -14.10 4.04 -21.01
N ASN A 73 -15.41 3.77 -21.03
CA ASN A 73 -16.09 3.01 -22.09
C ASN A 73 -15.49 1.61 -22.25
N GLU A 74 -15.22 0.95 -21.12
CA GLU A 74 -14.63 -0.38 -21.04
C GLU A 74 -14.95 -1.01 -19.68
N ASP A 75 -15.10 -2.33 -19.64
CA ASP A 75 -15.41 -3.08 -18.42
C ASP A 75 -14.14 -3.54 -17.71
N PHE A 76 -13.45 -2.61 -17.04
CA PHE A 76 -12.27 -2.93 -16.24
C PHE A 76 -12.61 -3.56 -14.88
N PHE A 77 -13.80 -3.28 -14.35
CA PHE A 77 -14.29 -3.85 -13.10
C PHE A 77 -15.54 -4.69 -13.38
N LEU A 78 -15.53 -5.95 -12.97
CA LEU A 78 -16.64 -6.89 -13.12
C LEU A 78 -17.64 -6.68 -11.99
N VAL A 79 -18.59 -5.76 -12.20
CA VAL A 79 -19.62 -5.41 -11.22
C VAL A 79 -20.97 -5.32 -11.93
N PRO A 80 -22.02 -6.01 -11.45
CA PRO A 80 -23.36 -5.89 -12.03
C PRO A 80 -24.02 -4.57 -11.63
N ASP A 81 -24.87 -4.00 -12.50
CA ASP A 81 -25.52 -2.70 -12.28
C ASP A 81 -26.33 -2.65 -10.97
N GLU A 82 -26.98 -3.76 -10.60
CA GLU A 82 -27.76 -3.87 -9.37
C GLU A 82 -26.93 -3.75 -8.09
N ALA A 83 -25.61 -4.01 -8.13
CA ALA A 83 -24.72 -3.90 -6.96
C ALA A 83 -24.66 -2.47 -6.40
N ALA A 84 -24.99 -1.45 -7.18
CA ALA A 84 -25.13 -0.09 -6.66
C ALA A 84 -26.31 0.06 -5.68
N PHE A 85 -27.29 -0.84 -5.69
CA PHE A 85 -28.51 -0.71 -4.87
C PHE A 85 -28.75 -1.91 -3.94
N ASP A 86 -28.35 -3.10 -4.36
CA ASP A 86 -28.54 -4.36 -3.64
C ASP A 86 -27.25 -4.76 -2.90
N SER A 87 -27.34 -4.96 -1.59
CA SER A 87 -26.17 -5.32 -0.78
C SER A 87 -25.66 -6.72 -1.08
N ALA A 88 -26.54 -7.69 -1.35
CA ALA A 88 -26.13 -9.06 -1.65
C ALA A 88 -25.42 -9.13 -3.01
N ALA A 89 -25.90 -8.39 -4.01
CA ALA A 89 -25.20 -8.27 -5.29
C ALA A 89 -23.84 -7.56 -5.16
N ALA A 90 -23.74 -6.55 -4.30
CA ALA A 90 -22.47 -5.89 -4.01
C ALA A 90 -21.49 -6.81 -3.27
N ASP A 91 -21.98 -7.58 -2.30
CA ASP A 91 -21.18 -8.55 -1.56
C ASP A 91 -20.71 -9.72 -2.44
N ASP A 92 -21.54 -10.19 -3.37
CA ASP A 92 -21.17 -11.24 -4.33
C ASP A 92 -20.12 -10.75 -5.34
N ALA A 93 -20.25 -9.51 -5.82
CA ALA A 93 -19.33 -8.95 -6.81
C ALA A 93 -17.99 -8.49 -6.22
N LEU A 94 -17.96 -8.04 -4.96
CA LEU A 94 -16.79 -7.43 -4.34
C LEU A 94 -16.18 -8.26 -3.20
N GLY A 95 -16.93 -9.22 -2.66
CA GLY A 95 -16.46 -10.16 -1.65
C GLY A 95 -15.61 -11.27 -2.25
N GLY A 96 -14.99 -12.07 -1.38
CA GLY A 96 -14.21 -13.23 -1.79
C GLY A 96 -13.60 -13.95 -0.58
N ASP A 97 -13.13 -15.18 -0.83
CA ASP A 97 -12.54 -16.06 0.19
C ASP A 97 -11.01 -16.01 0.21
N GLU A 98 -10.41 -15.03 -0.49
CA GLU A 98 -8.98 -14.92 -0.53
C GLU A 98 -8.40 -14.61 0.86
N LEU A 99 -7.35 -15.32 1.23
CA LEU A 99 -6.51 -14.93 2.36
C LEU A 99 -5.91 -13.54 2.08
N ILE A 100 -6.13 -12.57 2.98
CA ILE A 100 -5.61 -11.21 2.86
C ILE A 100 -4.41 -11.02 3.80
N ILE A 101 -3.23 -10.76 3.22
CA ILE A 101 -2.02 -10.39 3.97
C ILE A 101 -1.53 -9.04 3.47
N ASP A 102 -1.57 -8.04 4.33
CA ASP A 102 -1.14 -6.68 4.02
C ASP A 102 0.31 -6.45 4.45
N VAL A 103 1.23 -6.36 3.49
CA VAL A 103 2.67 -6.32 3.77
C VAL A 103 3.22 -4.92 4.06
N GLN A 104 2.39 -3.88 3.97
CA GLN A 104 2.80 -2.50 4.19
C GLN A 104 1.69 -1.72 4.90
N THR A 105 1.85 -1.58 6.22
CA THR A 105 0.95 -0.78 7.06
C THR A 105 1.72 0.08 8.06
N HIS A 106 1.08 1.17 8.48
CA HIS A 106 1.66 2.24 9.26
C HIS A 106 0.63 2.83 10.23
N TYR A 107 1.12 3.34 11.37
CA TYR A 107 0.41 4.31 12.19
C TYR A 107 1.43 5.24 12.85
N ILE A 108 0.95 6.37 13.34
CA ILE A 108 1.74 7.41 14.00
C ILE A 108 1.57 7.28 15.51
N ALA A 109 2.68 7.20 16.23
CA ALA A 109 2.67 7.17 17.68
C ALA A 109 2.04 8.42 18.31
N GLU A 110 1.52 8.26 19.54
CA GLU A 110 0.98 9.34 20.36
C GLU A 110 2.04 10.01 21.26
N ARG A 111 3.30 9.97 20.87
CA ARG A 111 4.34 10.75 21.57
C ARG A 111 4.13 12.24 21.30
N GLU A 112 4.45 13.07 22.28
CA GLU A 112 4.37 14.54 22.15
C GLU A 112 5.14 15.05 20.92
N ALA A 113 6.29 14.44 20.60
CA ALA A 113 7.10 14.80 19.43
C ALA A 113 6.40 14.53 18.09
N CYS A 114 5.43 13.62 18.03
CA CYS A 114 4.70 13.29 16.79
C CYS A 114 3.46 14.16 16.59
N GLU A 115 3.08 15.00 17.56
CA GLU A 115 1.86 15.81 17.51
C GLU A 115 1.84 16.75 16.30
N SER A 116 2.97 17.39 16.00
CA SER A 116 3.12 18.25 14.82
C SER A 116 2.93 17.49 13.51
N SER A 117 3.46 16.26 13.41
CA SER A 117 3.30 15.39 12.24
C SER A 117 1.85 14.93 12.08
N ARG A 118 1.19 14.51 13.18
CA ARG A 118 -0.24 14.15 13.18
C ARG A 118 -1.09 15.32 12.74
N GLU A 119 -0.83 16.51 13.27
CA GLU A 119 -1.55 17.74 12.91
C GLU A 119 -1.28 18.18 11.47
N LEU A 120 -0.03 18.07 10.98
CA LEU A 120 0.32 18.38 9.59
C LEU A 120 -0.46 17.48 8.64
N ILE A 121 -0.49 16.16 8.89
CA ILE A 121 -1.21 15.23 8.03
C ILE A 121 -2.72 15.51 8.10
N ARG A 122 -3.26 15.79 9.30
CA ARG A 122 -4.64 16.25 9.49
C ARG A 122 -4.96 17.50 8.67
N GLN A 123 -4.04 18.45 8.58
CA GLN A 123 -4.19 19.69 7.78
C GLN A 123 -3.96 19.47 6.28
N MET A 124 -3.14 18.51 5.88
CA MET A 124 -2.85 18.18 4.48
C MET A 124 -4.04 17.53 3.78
N TYR A 125 -4.81 16.67 4.46
CA TYR A 125 -5.95 15.97 3.86
C TYR A 125 -6.98 16.93 3.23
N PRO A 126 -7.42 18.00 3.91
CA PRO A 126 -8.25 19.04 3.32
C PRO A 126 -7.58 19.84 2.20
N MET A 127 -6.26 20.03 2.24
CA MET A 127 -5.52 20.84 1.26
C MET A 127 -5.41 20.18 -0.12
N TYR A 128 -5.42 18.85 -0.17
CA TYR A 128 -5.36 18.10 -1.44
C TYR A 128 -6.72 17.61 -1.91
N GLY A 129 -7.69 17.55 -0.99
CA GLY A 129 -9.10 17.59 -1.34
C GLY A 129 -9.43 18.84 -2.17
N PRO A 130 -10.51 18.84 -2.95
CA PRO A 130 -10.99 20.07 -3.59
C PRO A 130 -11.23 21.15 -2.50
N ASP A 131 -11.11 22.45 -2.85
CA ASP A 131 -11.11 23.65 -1.97
C ASP A 131 -12.24 23.77 -0.90
N TRP A 132 -13.13 22.79 -0.85
CA TRP A 132 -14.32 22.69 -0.02
C TRP A 132 -14.36 21.43 0.87
N TRP A 133 -13.31 20.60 0.89
CA TRP A 133 -13.25 19.37 1.70
C TRP A 133 -13.05 19.67 3.19
N GLY A 134 -13.97 19.15 4.01
CA GLY A 134 -13.88 19.12 5.48
C GLY A 134 -14.35 17.78 6.05
N GLY A 135 -14.11 16.67 5.32
CA GLY A 135 -14.82 15.41 5.55
C GLY A 135 -13.98 14.14 5.49
N LEU A 136 -12.98 14.01 6.35
CA LEU A 136 -13.05 13.04 7.44
C LEU A 136 -12.81 13.85 8.68
N GLY A 137 -13.69 13.67 9.68
CA GLY A 137 -13.85 14.65 10.75
C GLY A 137 -12.53 14.98 11.42
N GLU A 138 -12.55 16.05 12.20
CA GLU A 138 -11.54 16.48 13.17
C GLU A 138 -11.02 15.37 14.12
N ASN A 139 -11.43 14.11 13.92
CA ASN A 139 -11.24 12.90 14.72
C ASN A 139 -10.48 11.76 14.01
N GLN A 140 -10.07 11.85 12.73
CA GLN A 140 -9.24 10.79 12.13
C GLN A 140 -7.79 10.94 12.62
N LEU A 141 -7.54 10.36 13.79
CA LEU A 141 -6.21 10.25 14.35
C LEU A 141 -5.53 9.09 13.65
N LEU A 142 -4.38 9.31 13.01
CA LEU A 142 -3.62 8.24 12.36
C LEU A 142 -2.84 7.43 13.41
N ASP A 143 -3.53 7.07 14.49
CA ASP A 143 -2.97 6.44 15.69
C ASP A 143 -3.24 4.93 15.73
N PHE A 144 -2.88 4.30 16.85
CA PHE A 144 -3.06 2.88 17.03
C PHE A 144 -4.54 2.43 17.03
N ALA A 145 -5.47 3.26 17.54
CA ALA A 145 -6.88 2.88 17.57
C ALA A 145 -7.48 2.88 16.16
N GLU A 146 -7.17 3.90 15.38
CA GLU A 146 -7.56 3.97 13.97
C GLU A 146 -6.88 2.88 13.15
N TYR A 147 -5.63 2.52 13.47
CA TYR A 147 -4.93 1.40 12.88
C TYR A 147 -5.70 0.08 13.04
N LEU A 148 -6.09 -0.26 14.27
CA LEU A 148 -6.87 -1.47 14.54
C LEU A 148 -8.24 -1.45 13.84
N ARG A 149 -8.87 -0.27 13.74
CA ARG A 149 -10.13 -0.11 13.01
C ARG A 149 -9.94 -0.40 11.51
N CYS A 150 -9.02 0.31 10.87
CA CYS A 150 -8.82 0.28 9.42
C CYS A 150 -8.20 -1.01 8.88
N VAL A 151 -7.33 -1.65 9.67
CA VAL A 151 -6.60 -2.86 9.24
C VAL A 151 -7.33 -4.13 9.65
N PHE A 152 -7.96 -4.18 10.83
CA PHE A 152 -8.51 -5.45 11.36
C PHE A 152 -10.01 -5.45 11.64
N THR A 153 -10.64 -4.31 11.91
CA THR A 153 -12.07 -4.27 12.26
C THR A 153 -12.96 -4.10 11.05
N GLU A 154 -12.55 -3.21 10.14
CA GLU A 154 -13.28 -2.86 8.92
C GLU A 154 -12.55 -3.38 7.68
N SER A 155 -11.77 -4.44 7.84
CA SER A 155 -11.07 -5.12 6.76
C SER A 155 -10.88 -6.60 7.08
N GLU A 156 -10.89 -7.41 6.03
CA GLU A 156 -10.70 -8.86 6.05
C GLU A 156 -9.22 -9.25 6.21
N THR A 157 -8.32 -8.29 6.47
CA THR A 157 -6.89 -8.55 6.70
C THR A 157 -6.68 -9.60 7.78
N ALA A 158 -6.10 -10.73 7.37
CA ALA A 158 -5.74 -11.84 8.25
C ALA A 158 -4.42 -11.56 9.00
N VAL A 159 -3.44 -11.01 8.28
CA VAL A 159 -2.12 -10.67 8.81
C VAL A 159 -1.69 -9.33 8.23
N ALA A 160 -1.17 -8.44 9.07
CA ALA A 160 -0.55 -7.19 8.63
C ALA A 160 0.94 -7.16 8.98
N VAL A 161 1.73 -6.42 8.21
CA VAL A 161 3.12 -6.11 8.53
C VAL A 161 3.26 -4.62 8.82
N LEU A 162 3.68 -4.30 10.04
CA LEU A 162 3.90 -2.94 10.51
C LEU A 162 5.31 -2.49 10.14
N SER A 163 5.39 -1.32 9.51
CA SER A 163 6.64 -0.66 9.14
C SER A 163 6.56 0.84 9.50
N SER A 164 7.67 1.56 9.34
CA SER A 164 7.74 3.01 9.52
C SER A 164 8.57 3.67 8.41
N PRO A 165 8.32 4.95 8.07
CA PRO A 165 9.27 5.78 7.35
C PRO A 165 10.60 5.96 8.11
N PRO A 166 11.67 6.39 7.42
CA PRO A 166 12.95 6.61 8.05
C PRO A 166 12.87 7.89 8.91
N GLY A 167 13.76 7.98 9.88
CA GLY A 167 13.93 9.20 10.65
C GLY A 167 15.01 9.01 11.70
N LEU A 168 15.64 10.10 12.17
CA LEU A 168 16.59 10.04 13.29
C LEU A 168 16.04 10.68 14.57
N SER A 169 15.07 11.58 14.46
CA SER A 169 14.48 12.29 15.59
C SER A 169 13.36 11.50 16.29
N GLU A 170 12.89 12.04 17.41
CA GLU A 170 11.71 11.59 18.17
C GLU A 170 10.39 11.75 17.40
N GLU A 171 10.37 12.57 16.35
CA GLU A 171 9.18 12.88 15.53
C GLU A 171 8.85 11.77 14.53
N ARG A 172 9.75 10.80 14.32
CA ARG A 172 9.51 9.64 13.45
C ARG A 172 8.22 8.94 13.86
N MET A 173 7.52 8.29 12.93
CA MET A 173 6.22 7.70 13.25
C MET A 173 6.32 6.62 14.33
N LEU A 174 7.22 5.64 14.13
CA LEU A 174 7.49 4.59 15.10
C LEU A 174 8.98 4.26 15.15
N PHE A 175 9.47 3.95 16.35
CA PHE A 175 10.74 3.28 16.54
C PHE A 175 10.60 1.77 16.31
N ASN A 176 11.73 1.12 16.03
CA ASN A 176 11.79 -0.33 15.83
C ASN A 176 11.25 -1.10 17.05
N GLU A 177 11.57 -0.64 18.25
CA GLU A 177 11.08 -1.18 19.51
C GLU A 177 9.58 -1.01 19.68
N GLU A 178 9.00 0.10 19.20
CA GLU A 178 7.57 0.36 19.31
C GLU A 178 6.78 -0.52 18.35
N MET A 179 7.28 -0.71 17.11
CA MET A 179 6.64 -1.64 16.17
C MET A 179 6.61 -3.06 16.74
N ALA A 180 7.71 -3.49 17.36
CA ALA A 180 7.78 -4.80 18.00
C ALA A 180 6.91 -4.88 19.26
N ALA A 181 6.90 -3.85 20.10
CA ALA A 181 6.03 -3.77 21.27
C ALA A 181 4.55 -3.81 20.89
N THR A 182 4.18 -3.21 19.76
CA THR A 182 2.81 -3.29 19.22
C THR A 182 2.46 -4.71 18.82
N ARG A 183 3.33 -5.41 18.09
CA ARG A 183 3.15 -6.85 17.82
C ARG A 183 2.98 -7.67 19.10
N LEU A 184 3.89 -7.51 20.06
CA LEU A 184 3.86 -8.25 21.32
C LEU A 184 2.64 -7.89 22.17
N LEU A 185 2.14 -6.65 22.09
CA LEU A 185 0.89 -6.23 22.74
C LEU A 185 -0.28 -7.03 22.19
N LEU A 186 -0.40 -7.17 20.86
CA LEU A 186 -1.47 -7.95 20.25
C LEU A 186 -1.36 -9.43 20.60
N GLU A 187 -0.16 -10.00 20.58
CA GLU A 187 0.12 -11.38 21.00
C GLU A 187 -0.37 -11.65 22.43
N ARG A 188 -0.10 -10.75 23.39
CA ARG A 188 -0.57 -10.89 24.78
C ARG A 188 -2.10 -10.99 24.91
N PHE A 189 -2.84 -10.43 23.96
CA PHE A 189 -4.30 -10.48 23.94
C PHE A 189 -4.88 -11.57 23.02
N GLY A 190 -4.04 -12.46 22.48
CA GLY A 190 -4.47 -13.62 21.70
C GLY A 190 -4.42 -13.43 20.18
N ALA A 191 -3.80 -12.35 19.69
CA ALA A 191 -3.62 -12.07 18.27
C ALA A 191 -2.24 -12.53 17.76
N GLU A 192 -1.73 -13.66 18.25
CA GLU A 192 -0.46 -14.23 17.78
C GLU A 192 -0.51 -14.50 16.28
N GLY A 193 0.50 -14.03 15.55
CA GLY A 193 0.59 -14.16 14.10
C GLY A 193 -0.30 -13.18 13.30
N ARG A 194 -1.11 -12.32 13.93
CA ARG A 194 -1.95 -11.31 13.23
C ARG A 194 -1.15 -10.07 12.79
N LEU A 195 -0.07 -9.76 13.51
CA LEU A 195 0.78 -8.61 13.22
C LEU A 195 2.24 -9.05 13.22
N LEU A 196 2.95 -8.69 12.16
CA LEU A 196 4.40 -8.80 12.05
C LEU A 196 5.00 -7.40 12.04
N ASN A 197 6.30 -7.27 12.30
CA ASN A 197 6.99 -5.98 12.20
C ASN A 197 8.24 -6.08 11.33
N HIS A 198 8.53 -5.04 10.57
CA HIS A 198 9.85 -4.80 10.00
C HIS A 198 10.77 -4.13 11.03
N ALA A 199 12.04 -3.96 10.64
CA ALA A 199 12.99 -3.06 11.27
C ALA A 199 13.49 -2.06 10.23
N VAL A 200 13.36 -0.77 10.52
CA VAL A 200 13.89 0.32 9.69
C VAL A 200 15.38 0.47 9.95
N ILE A 201 16.17 0.51 8.89
CA ILE A 201 17.64 0.67 8.91
C ILE A 201 18.04 1.86 8.03
N HIS A 202 18.87 2.74 8.58
CA HIS A 202 19.51 3.83 7.84
C HIS A 202 20.94 3.40 7.45
N ALA A 203 21.06 2.69 6.34
CA ALA A 203 22.32 2.06 5.94
C ALA A 203 23.53 3.01 5.87
N GLY A 204 23.29 4.28 5.49
CA GLY A 204 24.32 5.32 5.41
C GLY A 204 24.64 6.03 6.73
N VAL A 205 24.02 5.66 7.84
CA VAL A 205 24.29 6.23 9.17
C VAL A 205 25.34 5.38 9.89
N ASP A 206 26.40 6.04 10.35
CA ASP A 206 27.56 5.39 10.96
C ASP A 206 27.18 4.45 12.11
N GLY A 207 27.60 3.19 11.98
CA GLY A 207 27.44 2.16 13.01
C GLY A 207 26.09 1.44 13.04
N GLU A 208 25.05 1.94 12.37
CA GLU A 208 23.69 1.38 12.47
C GLU A 208 23.60 -0.04 11.89
N ILE A 209 24.17 -0.27 10.71
CA ILE A 209 24.20 -1.62 10.09
C ILE A 209 24.99 -2.64 10.92
N GLY A 210 25.91 -2.17 11.78
CA GLY A 210 26.66 -3.04 12.69
C GLY A 210 25.83 -3.59 13.84
N GLN A 211 24.66 -3.00 14.11
CA GLN A 211 23.76 -3.38 15.20
C GLN A 211 22.64 -4.33 14.73
N MET A 212 22.56 -4.65 13.43
CA MET A 212 21.45 -5.43 12.87
C MET A 212 21.25 -6.80 13.53
N ALA A 213 22.33 -7.49 13.92
CA ALA A 213 22.21 -8.76 14.63
C ALA A 213 21.60 -8.60 16.04
N GLU A 214 21.95 -7.52 16.75
CA GLU A 214 21.36 -7.22 18.06
C GLU A 214 19.89 -6.78 17.91
N VAL A 215 19.58 -5.98 16.87
CA VAL A 215 18.20 -5.61 16.53
C VAL A 215 17.38 -6.87 16.23
N GLU A 216 17.90 -7.80 15.42
CA GLU A 216 17.25 -9.08 15.13
C GLU A 216 16.91 -9.84 16.41
N GLU A 217 17.89 -10.04 17.30
CA GLU A 217 17.69 -10.76 18.57
C GLU A 217 16.67 -10.06 19.48
N ARG A 218 16.71 -8.71 19.53
CA ARG A 218 15.86 -7.92 20.43
C ARG A 218 14.40 -7.87 19.99
N ILE A 219 14.14 -7.71 18.69
CA ILE A 219 12.78 -7.39 18.20
C ILE A 219 12.20 -8.40 17.21
N GLY A 220 13.00 -9.34 16.71
CA GLY A 220 12.58 -10.38 15.76
C GLY A 220 11.83 -9.86 14.54
N PRO A 221 12.42 -8.93 13.74
CA PRO A 221 11.74 -8.39 12.57
C PRO A 221 11.63 -9.44 11.47
N VAL A 222 10.59 -9.34 10.62
CA VAL A 222 10.40 -10.25 9.47
C VAL A 222 11.04 -9.73 8.18
N GLY A 223 11.63 -8.54 8.23
CA GLY A 223 12.29 -7.88 7.10
C GLY A 223 12.98 -6.58 7.48
N TRP A 224 13.98 -6.21 6.69
CA TRP A 224 14.75 -4.98 6.83
C TRP A 224 14.18 -3.91 5.89
N LYS A 225 13.58 -2.86 6.46
CA LYS A 225 13.04 -1.73 5.71
C LYS A 225 14.12 -0.68 5.51
N VAL A 226 14.31 -0.24 4.26
CA VAL A 226 15.28 0.81 3.91
C VAL A 226 14.68 1.86 2.98
N TYR A 227 15.18 3.08 3.11
CA TYR A 227 14.85 4.21 2.23
C TYR A 227 16.13 4.70 1.56
N THR A 228 16.28 4.34 0.28
CA THR A 228 17.49 4.69 -0.50
C THR A 228 17.50 6.15 -0.94
N MET A 229 16.36 6.82 -0.90
CA MET A 229 16.20 8.24 -1.26
C MET A 229 16.93 9.22 -0.33
N GLY A 230 17.30 8.77 0.87
CA GLY A 230 17.85 9.61 1.93
C GLY A 230 16.76 10.14 2.86
N ALA A 231 17.01 11.30 3.46
CA ALA A 231 16.09 11.94 4.38
C ALA A 231 14.73 12.27 3.74
N THR A 232 13.64 11.83 4.36
CA THR A 232 12.26 12.19 4.02
C THR A 232 11.67 13.25 4.95
N SER A 233 12.27 13.44 6.14
CA SER A 233 11.92 14.50 7.09
C SER A 233 12.86 15.70 7.00
N PHE A 234 12.31 16.90 7.20
CA PHE A 234 13.08 18.14 7.24
C PHE A 234 14.23 18.10 8.25
N ASN A 235 14.04 17.45 9.39
CA ASN A 235 15.01 17.40 10.48
C ASN A 235 16.19 16.45 10.21
N ASP A 236 16.09 15.62 9.17
CA ASP A 236 17.10 14.63 8.80
C ASP A 236 17.88 15.01 7.53
N PHE A 237 17.52 16.12 6.86
CA PHE A 237 18.28 16.63 5.72
C PHE A 237 19.74 16.87 6.09
N GLY A 238 20.64 16.29 5.28
CA GLY A 238 22.08 16.34 5.51
C GLY A 238 22.62 15.33 6.54
N LYS A 239 21.75 14.52 7.17
CA LYS A 239 22.15 13.42 8.07
C LYS A 239 21.95 12.05 7.42
N ILE A 240 20.86 11.88 6.68
CA ILE A 240 20.60 10.68 5.88
C ILE A 240 20.78 11.04 4.40
N HIS A 241 21.81 10.48 3.77
CA HIS A 241 22.10 10.69 2.35
C HIS A 241 21.48 9.60 1.48
N GLY A 242 21.19 9.92 0.22
CA GLY A 242 20.72 8.93 -0.75
C GLY A 242 21.84 8.01 -1.23
N TRP A 243 21.51 6.74 -1.47
CA TRP A 243 22.42 5.67 -1.87
C TRP A 243 21.71 4.64 -2.75
N PHE A 244 22.41 3.66 -3.29
CA PHE A 244 21.85 2.57 -4.09
C PHE A 244 22.25 1.20 -3.51
N LEU A 245 21.38 0.20 -3.65
CA LEU A 245 21.64 -1.18 -3.24
C LEU A 245 22.92 -1.76 -3.86
N ASP A 246 23.34 -1.23 -5.02
CA ASP A 246 24.49 -1.72 -5.76
C ASP A 246 25.78 -0.90 -5.55
N ASP A 247 25.74 0.17 -4.74
CA ASP A 247 26.90 0.99 -4.37
C ASP A 247 27.62 0.46 -3.10
N GLU A 248 28.58 1.22 -2.57
CA GLU A 248 29.37 0.85 -1.39
C GLU A 248 28.51 0.73 -0.11
N ILE A 249 27.59 1.67 0.12
CA ILE A 249 26.67 1.66 1.27
C ILE A 249 25.72 0.48 1.14
N GLY A 250 25.14 0.30 -0.06
CA GLY A 250 24.23 -0.81 -0.31
C GLY A 250 24.90 -2.17 -0.19
N THR A 251 26.12 -2.31 -0.71
CA THR A 251 26.90 -3.55 -0.59
C THR A 251 27.19 -3.85 0.88
N ALA A 252 27.65 -2.88 1.67
CA ALA A 252 27.92 -3.08 3.09
C ALA A 252 26.65 -3.47 3.87
N PHE A 253 25.51 -2.85 3.58
CA PHE A 253 24.22 -3.20 4.16
C PHE A 253 23.80 -4.63 3.80
N LEU A 254 23.85 -5.02 2.52
CA LEU A 254 23.44 -6.36 2.08
C LEU A 254 24.35 -7.45 2.64
N GLU A 255 25.64 -7.18 2.82
CA GLU A 255 26.53 -8.09 3.55
C GLU A 255 26.11 -8.27 5.02
N GLN A 256 25.60 -7.22 5.68
CA GLN A 256 25.04 -7.36 7.03
C GLN A 256 23.72 -8.14 7.03
N VAL A 257 22.85 -7.92 6.04
CA VAL A 257 21.65 -8.75 5.85
C VAL A 257 22.04 -10.23 5.78
N MET A 258 23.08 -10.59 5.03
CA MET A 258 23.58 -11.97 4.92
C MET A 258 24.13 -12.57 6.23
N ARG A 259 24.39 -11.76 7.25
CA ARG A 259 24.86 -12.20 8.59
C ARG A 259 23.72 -12.40 9.61
N THR A 260 22.52 -11.89 9.33
CA THR A 260 21.31 -12.07 10.17
C THR A 260 20.65 -13.44 9.89
N ASN A 261 19.45 -13.78 10.38
CA ASN A 261 18.62 -14.85 9.78
C ASN A 261 17.50 -14.31 8.88
N VAL A 262 17.26 -13.00 8.92
CA VAL A 262 16.22 -12.32 8.15
C VAL A 262 16.77 -11.99 6.76
N ARG A 263 16.21 -12.61 5.72
CA ARG A 263 16.63 -12.47 4.32
C ARG A 263 15.65 -11.70 3.44
N VAL A 264 14.87 -10.81 4.05
CA VAL A 264 13.92 -9.94 3.33
C VAL A 264 14.38 -8.50 3.45
N VAL A 265 14.55 -7.83 2.31
CA VAL A 265 14.88 -6.41 2.22
C VAL A 265 13.72 -5.70 1.53
N CYS A 266 13.06 -4.81 2.26
CA CYS A 266 11.98 -3.98 1.78
C CYS A 266 12.54 -2.59 1.46
N ALA A 267 12.84 -2.32 0.19
CA ALA A 267 13.41 -1.03 -0.21
C ALA A 267 12.35 -0.12 -0.82
N HIS A 268 12.27 1.10 -0.30
CA HIS A 268 11.39 2.14 -0.83
C HIS A 268 11.92 2.68 -2.17
N LYS A 269 11.26 2.32 -3.28
CA LYS A 269 11.72 2.64 -4.64
C LYS A 269 10.66 3.23 -5.57
N GLY A 270 9.40 3.25 -5.18
CA GLY A 270 8.38 4.12 -5.81
C GLY A 270 8.10 5.35 -4.95
N LEU A 271 7.17 6.19 -5.40
CA LEU A 271 6.75 7.44 -4.76
C LEU A 271 7.93 8.34 -4.37
N SER A 272 8.99 8.33 -5.19
CA SER A 272 10.26 8.92 -4.82
C SER A 272 10.38 10.41 -5.07
N GLY A 273 9.34 11.03 -5.65
CA GLY A 273 9.44 12.38 -6.18
C GLY A 273 10.53 12.50 -7.25
N GLN A 274 10.86 11.38 -7.92
CA GLN A 274 11.94 11.28 -8.91
C GLN A 274 13.35 11.55 -8.35
N VAL A 275 13.56 11.43 -7.04
CA VAL A 275 14.92 11.47 -6.47
C VAL A 275 15.75 10.33 -7.07
N ALA A 276 16.96 10.65 -7.56
CA ALA A 276 17.78 9.69 -8.29
C ALA A 276 18.00 8.38 -7.53
N ALA A 277 18.30 8.47 -6.24
CA ALA A 277 18.53 7.33 -5.34
C ALA A 277 17.25 6.54 -4.97
N GLY A 278 16.07 7.11 -5.26
CA GLY A 278 14.79 6.40 -5.21
C GLY A 278 14.56 5.48 -6.40
N SER A 279 15.31 5.62 -7.49
CA SER A 279 15.16 4.76 -8.66
C SER A 279 15.43 3.28 -8.33
N PRO A 280 14.60 2.33 -8.80
CA PRO A 280 14.82 0.89 -8.64
C PRO A 280 15.89 0.31 -9.58
N ARG A 281 16.68 1.15 -10.28
CA ARG A 281 17.66 0.71 -11.29
C ARG A 281 18.67 -0.34 -10.79
N ASP A 282 18.91 -0.36 -9.49
CA ASP A 282 19.88 -1.17 -8.76
C ASP A 282 19.34 -2.55 -8.36
N PHE A 283 18.03 -2.80 -8.47
CA PHE A 283 17.40 -4.04 -8.03
C PHE A 283 17.93 -5.27 -8.75
N GLY A 284 17.95 -5.28 -10.09
CA GLY A 284 18.43 -6.43 -10.86
C GLY A 284 19.88 -6.79 -10.57
N ILE A 285 20.71 -5.77 -10.32
CA ILE A 285 22.11 -5.94 -9.96
C ILE A 285 22.23 -6.55 -8.56
N ALA A 286 21.52 -5.99 -7.57
CA ALA A 286 21.54 -6.48 -6.20
C ALA A 286 20.99 -7.91 -6.08
N ALA A 287 19.89 -8.20 -6.80
CA ALA A 287 19.25 -9.50 -6.88
C ALA A 287 20.20 -10.60 -7.37
N ASN A 288 20.97 -10.33 -8.44
CA ASN A 288 21.95 -11.27 -8.96
C ASN A 288 23.16 -11.46 -8.04
N ARG A 289 23.62 -10.40 -7.36
CA ARG A 289 24.74 -10.50 -6.40
C ARG A 289 24.36 -11.28 -5.15
N TYR A 290 23.10 -11.16 -4.71
CA TYR A 290 22.61 -11.74 -3.47
C TYR A 290 21.32 -12.56 -3.71
N PRO A 291 21.43 -13.72 -4.39
CA PRO A 291 20.26 -14.52 -4.76
C PRO A 291 19.46 -15.05 -3.56
N ASP A 292 20.08 -15.14 -2.39
CA ASP A 292 19.45 -15.60 -1.14
C ASP A 292 18.60 -14.51 -0.44
N ILE A 293 18.67 -13.26 -0.88
CA ILE A 293 17.89 -12.15 -0.34
C ILE A 293 16.64 -11.93 -1.19
N LYS A 294 15.47 -11.88 -0.56
CA LYS A 294 14.21 -11.45 -1.19
C LYS A 294 14.13 -9.93 -1.15
N PHE A 295 14.16 -9.28 -2.31
CA PHE A 295 14.07 -7.85 -2.48
C PHE A 295 12.63 -7.43 -2.80
N VAL A 296 11.99 -6.73 -1.87
CA VAL A 296 10.64 -6.18 -2.06
C VAL A 296 10.75 -4.72 -2.47
N ALA A 297 10.33 -4.39 -3.69
CA ALA A 297 10.26 -3.04 -4.22
C ALA A 297 8.95 -2.39 -3.78
N TYR A 298 8.99 -1.60 -2.71
CA TYR A 298 7.81 -0.90 -2.22
C TYR A 298 7.32 0.10 -3.25
N HIS A 299 6.01 0.05 -3.52
CA HIS A 299 5.34 0.75 -4.61
C HIS A 299 5.83 0.36 -6.01
N SER A 300 6.60 -0.72 -6.19
CA SER A 300 6.98 -1.26 -7.50
C SER A 300 7.73 -0.32 -8.44
N GLY A 301 8.33 0.77 -7.93
CA GLY A 301 8.92 1.82 -8.77
C GLY A 301 7.92 2.81 -9.37
N PHE A 302 6.64 2.71 -8.98
CA PHE A 302 5.55 3.57 -9.43
C PHE A 302 5.77 5.02 -9.01
N GLU A 303 5.34 5.94 -9.87
CA GLU A 303 5.36 7.38 -9.61
C GLU A 303 3.99 7.93 -10.02
N PRO A 304 3.27 8.64 -9.14
CA PRO A 304 1.90 9.10 -9.42
C PRO A 304 1.84 10.25 -10.45
N GLY A 305 3.01 10.78 -10.84
CA GLY A 305 3.19 11.94 -11.72
C GLY A 305 3.32 13.26 -10.95
N ASP A 306 3.67 14.34 -11.64
CA ASP A 306 3.91 15.68 -11.07
C ASP A 306 2.64 16.56 -10.99
N GLY A 307 1.46 15.96 -11.17
CA GLY A 307 0.21 16.72 -11.27
C GLY A 307 -0.06 17.35 -12.64
N ARG A 308 0.84 17.19 -13.62
CA ARG A 308 0.57 17.58 -15.00
C ARG A 308 0.36 16.30 -15.80
N PRO A 309 -0.82 16.11 -16.43
CA PRO A 309 -0.97 15.03 -17.38
C PRO A 309 -0.10 15.34 -18.60
N SER A 310 1.15 14.88 -18.61
CA SER A 310 1.95 14.72 -19.81
C SER A 310 1.97 13.24 -20.19
N GLU A 311 2.00 12.95 -21.49
CA GLU A 311 2.19 11.58 -21.99
C GLU A 311 3.50 10.97 -21.45
N ASP A 312 4.50 11.82 -21.18
CA ASP A 312 5.85 11.44 -20.70
C ASP A 312 5.92 10.95 -19.25
N THR A 313 4.81 10.95 -18.49
CA THR A 313 4.81 10.54 -17.07
C THR A 313 3.77 9.48 -16.75
N ARG A 314 2.97 9.04 -17.72
CA ARG A 314 1.88 8.08 -17.51
C ARG A 314 2.35 6.65 -17.65
N GLU A 315 1.68 5.77 -16.92
CA GLU A 315 1.81 4.35 -17.13
C GLU A 315 1.17 3.95 -18.46
N GLY A 316 1.81 3.00 -19.14
CA GLY A 316 1.43 2.49 -20.44
C GLY A 316 2.12 1.17 -20.73
N PRO A 317 2.08 0.66 -21.97
CA PRO A 317 2.85 -0.52 -22.34
C PRO A 317 4.34 -0.26 -22.12
N TYR A 318 5.10 -1.32 -21.84
CA TYR A 318 6.54 -1.18 -21.77
C TYR A 318 7.08 -0.98 -23.19
N GLU A 319 7.86 0.08 -23.38
CA GLU A 319 8.64 0.34 -24.58
C GLU A 319 10.03 0.84 -24.15
N GLU A 320 11.05 0.63 -24.98
CA GLU A 320 12.41 1.07 -24.63
C GLU A 320 12.50 2.60 -24.46
N ALA A 321 11.70 3.35 -25.23
CA ALA A 321 11.58 4.81 -25.08
C ALA A 321 10.96 5.23 -23.73
N THR A 322 10.16 4.36 -23.10
CA THR A 322 9.44 4.62 -21.83
C THR A 322 10.00 3.83 -20.67
N ALA A 323 11.17 3.18 -20.83
CA ALA A 323 11.81 2.35 -19.79
C ALA A 323 12.12 3.12 -18.50
N HIS A 324 12.19 4.45 -18.59
CA HIS A 324 12.47 5.35 -17.47
C HIS A 324 11.21 5.85 -16.73
N ILE A 325 10.01 5.45 -17.13
CA ILE A 325 8.72 5.95 -16.60
C ILE A 325 8.10 4.93 -15.65
N GLY A 326 7.73 5.37 -14.45
CA GLY A 326 6.97 4.57 -13.47
C GLY A 326 7.54 3.17 -13.24
N VAL A 327 6.67 2.15 -13.21
CA VAL A 327 7.08 0.75 -12.95
C VAL A 327 7.98 0.17 -14.04
N ASN A 328 8.05 0.79 -15.24
CA ASN A 328 9.00 0.36 -16.27
C ASN A 328 10.45 0.46 -15.77
N ARG A 329 10.75 1.32 -14.80
CA ARG A 329 12.09 1.45 -14.22
C ARG A 329 12.53 0.19 -13.48
N LEU A 330 11.61 -0.44 -12.73
CA LEU A 330 11.86 -1.70 -12.05
C LEU A 330 11.98 -2.84 -13.07
N ILE A 331 11.06 -2.87 -14.05
CA ILE A 331 11.06 -3.86 -15.14
C ILE A 331 12.35 -3.77 -15.96
N GLU A 332 12.83 -2.56 -16.23
CA GLU A 332 14.08 -2.33 -16.93
C GLU A 332 15.26 -2.87 -16.15
N SER A 333 15.32 -2.59 -14.84
CA SER A 333 16.36 -3.15 -13.97
C SER A 333 16.38 -4.68 -13.99
N ILE A 334 15.20 -5.33 -13.97
CA ILE A 334 15.07 -6.78 -14.08
C ILE A 334 15.57 -7.27 -15.45
N ARG A 335 15.10 -6.64 -16.53
CA ARG A 335 15.40 -7.04 -17.91
C ARG A 335 16.88 -6.93 -18.26
N VAL A 336 17.52 -5.79 -18.02
CA VAL A 336 18.92 -5.55 -18.42
C VAL A 336 19.91 -6.37 -17.60
N ASN A 337 19.47 -6.94 -16.48
CA ASN A 337 20.25 -7.82 -15.63
C ASN A 337 19.83 -9.30 -15.76
N ASP A 338 18.98 -9.65 -16.72
CA ASP A 338 18.54 -11.03 -16.98
C ASP A 338 18.00 -11.77 -15.73
N VAL A 339 17.34 -11.05 -14.81
CA VAL A 339 16.73 -11.67 -13.63
C VAL A 339 15.45 -12.39 -14.07
N ALA A 340 15.40 -13.72 -13.85
CA ALA A 340 14.27 -14.52 -14.27
C ALA A 340 13.00 -14.20 -13.45
N PRO A 341 11.80 -14.21 -14.05
CA PRO A 341 10.54 -14.17 -13.31
C PRO A 341 10.47 -15.31 -12.27
N GLY A 342 9.91 -15.02 -11.09
CA GLY A 342 9.83 -15.95 -9.96
C GLY A 342 11.14 -16.09 -9.18
N SER A 343 12.15 -15.25 -9.46
CA SER A 343 13.39 -15.20 -8.67
C SER A 343 13.17 -14.45 -7.35
N ASN A 344 14.06 -13.54 -6.99
CA ASN A 344 14.11 -12.91 -5.67
C ASN A 344 13.75 -11.41 -5.68
N ILE A 345 13.13 -10.89 -6.74
CA ILE A 345 12.56 -9.53 -6.77
C ILE A 345 11.04 -9.62 -6.67
N TYR A 346 10.45 -8.83 -5.78
CA TYR A 346 9.02 -8.77 -5.52
C TYR A 346 8.51 -7.34 -5.76
N ALA A 347 7.38 -7.23 -6.44
CA ALA A 347 6.70 -5.97 -6.72
C ALA A 347 5.55 -5.78 -5.72
N GLU A 348 5.58 -4.73 -4.93
CA GLU A 348 4.57 -4.44 -3.91
C GLU A 348 3.61 -3.32 -4.38
N LEU A 349 2.31 -3.50 -4.10
CA LEU A 349 1.25 -2.67 -4.68
C LEU A 349 0.84 -1.45 -3.86
N GLY A 350 0.94 -1.45 -2.53
CA GLY A 350 0.71 -0.33 -1.61
C GLY A 350 -0.23 0.79 -2.11
N THR A 351 0.28 2.01 -2.02
CA THR A 351 -0.31 3.21 -2.62
C THR A 351 -0.41 3.15 -4.15
N THR A 352 0.40 2.34 -4.83
CA THR A 352 0.32 2.14 -6.29
C THR A 352 -1.08 1.69 -6.69
N TRP A 353 -1.65 0.68 -6.02
CA TRP A 353 -3.00 0.22 -6.31
C TRP A 353 -4.05 1.32 -6.08
N TYR A 354 -3.99 2.01 -4.93
CA TYR A 354 -4.92 3.09 -4.61
C TYR A 354 -4.96 4.18 -5.69
N CYS A 355 -3.80 4.55 -6.23
CA CYS A 355 -3.69 5.53 -7.32
C CYS A 355 -4.32 5.02 -8.63
N LEU A 356 -4.22 3.72 -8.89
CA LEU A 356 -4.60 3.08 -10.15
C LEU A 356 -6.10 2.72 -10.23
N ILE A 357 -6.83 2.61 -9.11
CA ILE A 357 -8.28 2.27 -9.13
C ILE A 357 -9.07 3.22 -10.06
N LYS A 358 -8.78 4.52 -10.01
CA LYS A 358 -9.43 5.54 -10.87
C LYS A 358 -8.83 5.66 -12.28
N ARG A 359 -7.75 4.93 -12.57
CA ARG A 359 -7.01 4.90 -13.84
C ARG A 359 -6.89 3.45 -14.35
N PRO A 360 -8.01 2.78 -14.64
CA PRO A 360 -8.01 1.33 -14.81
C PRO A 360 -7.24 0.84 -16.06
N LEU A 361 -7.11 1.67 -17.10
CA LEU A 361 -6.24 1.36 -18.25
C LEU A 361 -4.77 1.30 -17.83
N GLU A 362 -4.31 2.29 -17.05
CA GLU A 362 -2.97 2.29 -16.45
C GLU A 362 -2.80 1.11 -15.49
N ALA A 363 -3.83 0.79 -14.70
CA ALA A 363 -3.83 -0.35 -13.79
C ALA A 363 -3.58 -1.68 -14.52
N ALA A 364 -4.25 -1.89 -15.66
CA ALA A 364 -4.08 -3.08 -16.48
C ALA A 364 -2.66 -3.19 -17.05
N HIS A 365 -2.08 -2.08 -17.52
CA HIS A 365 -0.69 -2.04 -17.94
C HIS A 365 0.27 -2.33 -16.79
N VAL A 366 0.12 -1.66 -15.65
CA VAL A 366 1.01 -1.83 -14.48
C VAL A 366 0.99 -3.29 -14.01
N LEU A 367 -0.18 -3.85 -13.72
CA LEU A 367 -0.30 -5.22 -13.23
C LEU A 367 0.19 -6.23 -14.28
N GLY A 368 -0.23 -6.09 -15.53
CA GLY A 368 0.17 -6.99 -16.61
C GLY A 368 1.68 -7.02 -16.84
N LYS A 369 2.32 -5.83 -16.85
CA LYS A 369 3.79 -5.72 -16.98
C LYS A 369 4.52 -6.28 -15.76
N LEU A 370 4.08 -5.97 -14.54
CA LEU A 370 4.70 -6.47 -13.32
C LEU A 370 4.62 -8.00 -13.26
N LEU A 371 3.45 -8.58 -13.52
CA LEU A 371 3.26 -10.03 -13.54
C LEU A 371 4.15 -10.73 -14.58
N ASN A 372 4.34 -10.13 -15.75
CA ASN A 372 5.26 -10.66 -16.76
C ASN A 372 6.74 -10.54 -16.35
N ALA A 373 7.11 -9.46 -15.64
CA ALA A 373 8.50 -9.18 -15.28
C ALA A 373 8.96 -9.94 -14.03
N VAL A 374 8.20 -9.87 -12.93
CA VAL A 374 8.55 -10.55 -11.67
C VAL A 374 7.95 -11.93 -11.55
N GLY A 375 6.91 -12.26 -12.32
CA GLY A 375 6.20 -13.54 -12.25
C GLY A 375 4.98 -13.50 -11.29
N PRO A 376 4.04 -14.46 -11.42
CA PRO A 376 2.78 -14.49 -10.68
C PRO A 376 2.95 -14.72 -9.16
N ASP A 377 4.08 -15.30 -8.75
CA ASP A 377 4.39 -15.61 -7.34
C ASP A 377 5.08 -14.45 -6.60
N ASN A 378 5.38 -13.35 -7.31
CA ASN A 378 6.24 -12.27 -6.80
C ASN A 378 5.58 -10.88 -6.81
N VAL A 379 4.27 -10.79 -7.06
CA VAL A 379 3.51 -9.55 -6.83
C VAL A 379 2.85 -9.66 -5.45
N LEU A 380 3.06 -8.65 -4.60
CA LEU A 380 2.60 -8.64 -3.21
C LEU A 380 1.54 -7.58 -2.99
N TRP A 381 0.50 -7.96 -2.26
CA TRP A 381 -0.48 -7.02 -1.72
C TRP A 381 0.08 -6.25 -0.53
N GLY A 382 -0.07 -4.94 -0.59
CA GLY A 382 0.02 -4.05 0.55
C GLY A 382 -0.90 -2.88 0.28
N THR A 383 -1.35 -2.20 1.33
CA THR A 383 -2.27 -1.07 1.19
C THR A 383 -1.58 0.26 1.41
N ASP A 384 -0.38 0.22 2.01
CA ASP A 384 0.24 1.40 2.60
C ASP A 384 -0.73 2.07 3.59
N GLY A 385 -1.53 1.26 4.29
CA GLY A 385 -2.53 1.75 5.22
C GLY A 385 -1.88 2.50 6.38
N ILE A 386 -2.55 3.48 7.00
CA ILE A 386 -4.00 3.71 7.00
C ILE A 386 -4.43 5.01 6.30
N TRP A 387 -3.59 5.55 5.40
CA TRP A 387 -3.78 6.89 4.82
C TRP A 387 -5.07 7.08 4.02
N TYR A 388 -5.68 5.98 3.59
CA TYR A 388 -6.91 6.01 2.80
C TYR A 388 -8.14 5.64 3.61
N GLY A 389 -8.01 5.49 4.94
CA GLY A 389 -9.03 4.94 5.82
C GLY A 389 -9.04 3.41 5.80
N PRO A 390 -10.19 2.78 6.04
CA PRO A 390 -10.31 1.32 6.04
C PRO A 390 -9.80 0.68 4.75
N THR A 391 -9.01 -0.37 4.91
CA THR A 391 -8.29 -1.00 3.81
C THR A 391 -9.17 -1.88 2.91
N GLN A 392 -10.37 -2.27 3.37
CA GLN A 392 -11.26 -3.17 2.63
C GLN A 392 -11.64 -2.63 1.26
N GLY A 393 -11.83 -1.32 1.12
CA GLY A 393 -12.17 -0.74 -0.19
C GLY A 393 -11.09 -0.98 -1.24
N ALA A 394 -9.82 -1.02 -0.84
CA ALA A 394 -8.73 -1.39 -1.76
C ALA A 394 -8.84 -2.86 -2.18
N VAL A 395 -9.11 -3.77 -1.24
CA VAL A 395 -9.29 -5.21 -1.51
C VAL A 395 -10.48 -5.46 -2.44
N ASP A 396 -11.63 -4.89 -2.11
CA ASP A 396 -12.88 -5.04 -2.87
C ASP A 396 -12.73 -4.55 -4.31
N THR A 397 -12.06 -3.42 -4.52
CA THR A 397 -11.80 -2.89 -5.87
C THR A 397 -10.83 -3.78 -6.64
N PHE A 398 -9.83 -4.39 -5.98
CA PHE A 398 -8.91 -5.33 -6.63
C PHE A 398 -9.59 -6.64 -7.03
N ARG A 399 -10.49 -7.17 -6.19
CA ARG A 399 -11.30 -8.35 -6.50
C ARG A 399 -12.15 -8.16 -7.74
N ALA A 400 -12.78 -6.98 -7.88
CA ALA A 400 -13.58 -6.66 -9.06
C ALA A 400 -12.75 -6.43 -10.33
N PHE A 401 -11.48 -6.04 -10.21
CA PHE A 401 -10.67 -5.63 -11.35
C PHE A 401 -10.33 -6.80 -12.28
N GLN A 402 -10.31 -6.53 -13.59
CA GLN A 402 -9.82 -7.42 -14.63
C GLN A 402 -8.93 -6.67 -15.63
N ILE A 403 -8.06 -7.43 -16.31
CA ILE A 403 -7.36 -6.96 -17.51
C ILE A 403 -8.23 -7.35 -18.71
N PRO A 404 -8.77 -6.41 -19.51
CA PRO A 404 -9.62 -6.73 -20.65
C PRO A 404 -8.94 -7.68 -21.65
N GLU A 405 -9.72 -8.57 -22.28
CA GLU A 405 -9.21 -9.58 -23.23
C GLU A 405 -8.33 -8.98 -24.32
N TRP A 406 -8.71 -7.82 -24.89
CA TRP A 406 -7.92 -7.17 -25.93
C TRP A 406 -6.52 -6.75 -25.45
N MET A 407 -6.35 -6.40 -24.17
CA MET A 407 -5.05 -6.09 -23.59
C MET A 407 -4.22 -7.35 -23.37
N GLN A 408 -4.87 -8.46 -22.99
CA GLN A 408 -4.22 -9.76 -22.89
C GLN A 408 -3.70 -10.20 -24.27
N GLU A 409 -4.52 -10.09 -25.31
CA GLU A 409 -4.15 -10.43 -26.69
C GLU A 409 -3.08 -9.50 -27.25
N THR A 410 -3.19 -8.19 -27.01
CA THR A 410 -2.30 -7.19 -27.61
C THR A 410 -0.92 -7.14 -26.93
N TYR A 411 -0.88 -7.23 -25.59
CA TYR A 411 0.33 -7.03 -24.81
C TYR A 411 0.85 -8.31 -24.14
N GLY A 412 0.15 -9.43 -24.27
CA GLY A 412 0.50 -10.69 -23.60
C GLY A 412 0.37 -10.60 -22.09
N TYR A 413 -0.53 -9.76 -21.58
CA TYR A 413 -0.79 -9.68 -20.15
C TYR A 413 -1.60 -10.90 -19.68
N PRO A 414 -1.28 -11.46 -18.50
CA PRO A 414 -2.03 -12.58 -17.97
C PRO A 414 -3.44 -12.15 -17.54
N GLU A 415 -4.40 -13.06 -17.70
CA GLU A 415 -5.71 -12.94 -17.07
C GLU A 415 -5.57 -12.93 -15.54
N LEU A 416 -6.29 -12.04 -14.85
CA LEU A 416 -6.35 -12.03 -13.38
C LEU A 416 -7.35 -13.06 -12.86
N THR A 417 -7.00 -14.34 -12.99
CA THR A 417 -7.81 -15.46 -12.50
C THR A 417 -7.99 -15.40 -10.97
N PRO A 418 -9.00 -16.08 -10.40
CA PRO A 418 -9.17 -16.18 -8.95
C PRO A 418 -7.91 -16.69 -8.23
N GLU A 419 -7.20 -17.66 -8.80
CA GLU A 419 -5.96 -18.19 -8.24
C GLU A 419 -4.84 -17.14 -8.21
N LEU A 420 -4.74 -16.32 -9.27
CA LEU A 420 -3.75 -15.26 -9.33
C LEU A 420 -4.07 -14.11 -8.36
N LYS A 421 -5.34 -13.75 -8.22
CA LYS A 421 -5.78 -12.78 -7.21
C LYS A 421 -5.50 -13.27 -5.80
N GLN A 422 -5.78 -14.54 -5.51
CA GLN A 422 -5.43 -15.18 -4.23
C GLN A 422 -3.91 -15.17 -3.97
N LYS A 423 -3.08 -15.36 -5.00
CA LYS A 423 -1.63 -15.21 -4.90
C LYS A 423 -1.24 -13.80 -4.46
N ILE A 424 -1.70 -12.79 -5.17
CA ILE A 424 -1.37 -11.39 -4.93
C ILE A 424 -1.85 -10.95 -3.55
N LEU A 425 -3.13 -11.20 -3.22
CA LEU A 425 -3.79 -10.75 -1.99
C LEU A 425 -3.20 -11.35 -0.72
N GLY A 426 -2.54 -12.52 -0.78
CA GLY A 426 -1.90 -13.04 0.42
C GLY A 426 -0.99 -14.25 0.27
N MET A 427 -1.23 -15.19 -0.66
CA MET A 427 -0.42 -16.41 -0.68
C MET A 427 1.05 -16.14 -1.01
N ASN A 428 1.37 -15.14 -1.85
CA ASN A 428 2.76 -14.77 -2.14
C ASN A 428 3.48 -14.26 -0.87
N ALA A 429 2.80 -13.48 -0.04
CA ALA A 429 3.34 -12.99 1.23
C ALA A 429 3.66 -14.12 2.22
N THR A 430 2.92 -15.24 2.19
CA THR A 430 3.21 -16.40 3.04
C THR A 430 4.59 -16.98 2.79
N ALA A 431 5.00 -17.07 1.52
CA ALA A 431 6.33 -17.55 1.14
C ALA A 431 7.43 -16.53 1.47
N VAL A 432 7.14 -15.23 1.36
CA VAL A 432 8.11 -14.16 1.68
C VAL A 432 8.43 -14.16 3.18
N TYR A 433 7.39 -14.12 4.02
CA TYR A 433 7.50 -13.89 5.46
C TYR A 433 7.40 -15.16 6.32
N GLY A 434 7.26 -16.33 5.72
CA GLY A 434 7.18 -17.61 6.46
C GLY A 434 5.89 -17.76 7.27
N ILE A 435 4.79 -17.18 6.80
CA ILE A 435 3.49 -17.24 7.47
C ILE A 435 2.84 -18.59 7.17
N ASP A 436 2.31 -19.26 8.19
CA ASP A 436 1.52 -20.47 7.98
C ASP A 436 0.12 -20.09 7.42
N PRO A 437 -0.22 -20.44 6.17
CA PRO A 437 -1.50 -20.07 5.57
C PRO A 437 -2.70 -20.69 6.29
N VAL A 438 -2.53 -21.84 6.96
CA VAL A 438 -3.62 -22.48 7.72
C VAL A 438 -3.94 -21.68 8.96
N ILE A 439 -2.93 -21.18 9.67
CA ILE A 439 -3.12 -20.33 10.84
C ILE A 439 -3.67 -18.96 10.42
N ALA A 440 -3.10 -18.36 9.38
CA ALA A 440 -3.58 -17.08 8.86
C ALA A 440 -5.06 -17.15 8.42
N ARG A 441 -5.48 -18.21 7.71
CA ARG A 441 -6.90 -18.39 7.36
C ARG A 441 -7.81 -18.55 8.57
N ARG A 442 -7.38 -19.27 9.61
CA ARG A 442 -8.18 -19.37 10.85
C ARG A 442 -8.42 -18.00 11.48
N HIS A 443 -7.44 -17.09 11.45
CA HIS A 443 -7.64 -15.73 11.94
C HIS A 443 -8.72 -14.98 11.15
N GLN A 444 -8.74 -15.13 9.84
CA GLN A 444 -9.76 -14.53 8.98
C GLN A 444 -11.14 -15.16 9.22
N ASP A 445 -11.23 -16.49 9.21
CA ASP A 445 -12.48 -17.25 9.31
C ASP A 445 -13.18 -17.10 10.67
N THR A 446 -12.40 -17.03 11.76
CA THR A 446 -12.97 -16.88 13.10
C THR A 446 -13.55 -15.49 13.33
N GLY A 447 -13.04 -14.47 12.63
CA GLY A 447 -13.40 -13.08 12.88
C GLY A 447 -13.18 -12.67 14.35
N ASP A 448 -12.31 -13.36 15.08
CA ASP A 448 -12.09 -13.07 16.49
C ASP A 448 -11.32 -11.77 16.63
N LEU A 449 -12.05 -10.74 17.07
CA LEU A 449 -11.54 -9.40 17.35
C LEU A 449 -11.57 -9.08 18.85
N ALA A 450 -11.81 -10.07 19.73
CA ALA A 450 -11.88 -9.84 21.18
C ALA A 450 -10.58 -9.25 21.74
N TRP A 451 -9.45 -9.58 21.11
CA TRP A 451 -8.12 -9.06 21.45
C TRP A 451 -8.00 -7.54 21.27
N ILE A 452 -8.76 -6.93 20.33
CA ILE A 452 -8.72 -5.47 20.08
C ILE A 452 -9.09 -4.69 21.33
N LYS A 453 -10.10 -5.16 22.07
CA LYS A 453 -10.56 -4.47 23.28
C LYS A 453 -9.44 -4.37 24.32
N GLY A 454 -8.75 -5.49 24.59
CA GLY A 454 -7.65 -5.51 25.55
C GLY A 454 -6.47 -4.65 25.11
N ALA A 455 -6.14 -4.70 23.80
CA ALA A 455 -5.08 -3.86 23.23
C ALA A 455 -5.40 -2.36 23.35
N LEU A 456 -6.64 -1.95 23.06
CA LEU A 456 -7.09 -0.55 23.21
C LEU A 456 -7.13 -0.10 24.67
N GLU A 457 -7.55 -0.96 25.60
CA GLU A 457 -7.53 -0.65 27.03
C GLU A 457 -6.09 -0.40 27.53
N GLU A 458 -5.13 -1.22 27.08
CA GLU A 458 -3.71 -1.00 27.40
C GLU A 458 -3.15 0.26 26.76
N PHE A 459 -3.48 0.50 25.49
CA PHE A 459 -3.07 1.70 24.76
C PHE A 459 -3.61 2.98 25.42
N HIS A 460 -4.89 3.05 25.75
CA HIS A 460 -5.45 4.23 26.44
C HIS A 460 -4.84 4.47 27.83
N ARG A 461 -4.29 3.42 28.46
CA ARG A 461 -3.64 3.50 29.77
C ARG A 461 -2.18 3.95 29.68
N SER A 462 -1.46 3.50 28.67
CA SER A 462 0.00 3.59 28.59
C SER A 462 0.52 4.41 27.40
N GLY A 463 -0.34 4.77 26.46
CA GLY A 463 0.01 5.39 25.17
C GLY A 463 0.62 4.38 24.19
N THR A 464 1.45 4.88 23.27
CA THR A 464 2.18 4.07 22.28
C THR A 464 2.88 2.87 22.93
N PRO A 465 2.74 1.65 22.39
CA PRO A 465 3.40 0.47 22.96
C PRO A 465 4.93 0.61 22.97
N THR A 466 5.54 0.21 24.09
CA THR A 466 6.99 0.17 24.29
C THR A 466 7.42 -1.17 24.90
N MET A 467 8.68 -1.57 24.68
CA MET A 467 9.25 -2.85 25.11
C MET A 467 9.55 -2.92 26.60
#